data_AF-A0A3B1DBU7-F1
#
_entry.id   AF-A0A3B1DBU7-F1
#
_cell.length_a   1.000
_cell.length_b   1.000
_cell.length_c   1.000
_cell.angle_alpha   90.00
_cell.angle_beta   90.00
_cell.angle_gamma   90.00
#
_symmetry.space_group_name_H-M   'P 1'
#
loop_
_entity.id
_entity.type
_entity.pdbx_description
1 polymer ?
#
loop_
_entity_poly.entity_id
_entity_poly.type
_entity_poly.pdbx_seq_one_letter_code
_entity_poly.pdbx_strand_id
1 'polypeptide(L)'
;MKILKHFSFVFPLLIIVSQTVYSQNADSTKSGEKIEPLKLTEIPVEIEKSTSLIALEESKLKESQNLEEVKKQFEILDKSFNSQKAKLDSLDLKKQTSGKIKELLRQWQAIQNNVSQLLSDITDQTTSLEEQKAKFKRLENIWNATVSEASKKSTPPDLIKAIKKLQSKLKNISQLFTNELNALLVIQTRLSKYSIETENITVKIKNIDNANRRNILARNAPLIWKLGSDTTHTKPLNEELGDILNSYKTAYTEFFVTYKEDLPGFFVMFLFFLLFVITLKSNSKKIESSDEKIQQSLTVLNYSFSATLLIFGILLLLFYSEAPAAFKSMVKVVLLIPLIRISVKIINLRLVKALYVFSALFVLNQIKVSASSATSIERLLLFVLEIISIVGIIWLIRRNKFSENFYIEEKKVFVVLGRRIALTLSIISLVANIFGFVKLGIVLLNGVYEIIFATFILIVGVIIIRAIVLVFLMTKFALKFRVVQYQSEKIKHTIEKIVQILAKVIWIVVALGAFNIYVPVKDWLIKVLTDEIGFGNFSTSLADI
;
A
#
# COMPACT_ATOMS: atom_id res chain seq x y z
N MET A 1 -2.73 -11.86 -11.45
CA MET A 1 -4.18 -11.56 -11.38
C MET A 1 -4.45 -10.65 -10.18
N LYS A 2 -4.13 -9.35 -10.26
CA LYS A 2 -4.32 -8.34 -9.19
C LYS A 2 -4.37 -6.89 -9.75
N ILE A 3 -4.69 -6.72 -11.03
CA ILE A 3 -4.73 -5.39 -11.72
C ILE A 3 -6.17 -4.83 -11.84
N LEU A 4 -7.19 -5.55 -11.35
CA LEU A 4 -8.60 -5.17 -11.50
C LEU A 4 -9.23 -4.46 -10.29
N LYS A 5 -8.44 -3.92 -9.34
CA LYS A 5 -8.97 -3.19 -8.16
C LYS A 5 -9.00 -1.65 -8.31
N HIS A 6 -8.83 -1.11 -9.50
CA HIS A 6 -8.95 0.35 -9.74
C HIS A 6 -10.21 0.78 -10.50
N PHE A 7 -11.16 -0.13 -10.71
CA PHE A 7 -12.56 0.21 -10.98
C PHE A 7 -13.37 -0.02 -9.70
N SER A 8 -13.45 0.99 -8.85
CA SER A 8 -14.56 1.08 -7.92
C SER A 8 -14.92 2.55 -7.83
N PHE A 9 -16.00 2.86 -8.53
CA PHE A 9 -16.62 4.16 -8.60
C PHE A 9 -17.09 4.61 -7.22
N VAL A 10 -17.15 5.92 -7.08
CA VAL A 10 -17.55 6.71 -5.92
C VAL A 10 -18.95 6.30 -5.43
N PHE A 11 -19.08 6.04 -4.13
CA PHE A 11 -20.35 5.90 -3.42
C PHE A 11 -20.68 7.26 -2.77
N PRO A 12 -21.78 7.94 -3.12
CA PRO A 12 -22.36 8.97 -2.27
C PRO A 12 -23.66 8.49 -1.60
N LEU A 13 -24.01 9.19 -0.51
CA LEU A 13 -25.22 9.11 0.33
C LEU A 13 -25.34 7.87 1.24
N LEU A 14 -25.32 7.97 2.58
CA LEU A 14 -25.97 8.89 3.52
C LEU A 14 -27.50 8.73 3.56
N ILE A 15 -27.93 7.93 4.54
CA ILE A 15 -29.20 7.93 5.30
C ILE A 15 -30.50 8.07 4.49
N ILE A 16 -31.17 6.95 4.23
CA ILE A 16 -32.63 6.84 4.36
C ILE A 16 -32.96 5.50 5.04
N VAL A 17 -33.62 5.61 6.18
CA VAL A 17 -34.36 4.53 6.85
C VAL A 17 -35.48 4.05 5.92
N SER A 18 -35.43 2.80 5.49
CA SER A 18 -36.55 2.03 4.92
C SER A 18 -36.12 0.56 5.04
N GLN A 19 -36.56 -0.18 6.06
CA GLN A 19 -37.75 -1.04 6.00
C GLN A 19 -37.98 -1.67 4.61
N THR A 20 -38.25 -2.97 4.61
CA THR A 20 -38.57 -3.85 3.47
C THR A 20 -37.37 -4.46 2.71
N VAL A 21 -36.70 -5.47 3.28
CA VAL A 21 -36.60 -6.85 2.73
C VAL A 21 -36.22 -7.79 3.88
N TYR A 22 -37.23 -8.18 4.67
CA TYR A 22 -37.31 -9.49 5.34
C TYR A 22 -38.78 -9.88 5.23
N SER A 23 -39.19 -10.19 4.00
CA SER A 23 -40.46 -10.83 3.69
C SER A 23 -40.10 -12.21 3.17
N GLN A 24 -40.73 -13.23 3.77
CA GLN A 24 -40.56 -14.67 3.53
C GLN A 24 -39.44 -15.37 4.32
N ASN A 25 -39.58 -15.35 5.65
CA ASN A 25 -39.96 -16.54 6.43
C ASN A 25 -39.86 -16.19 7.92
N ALA A 26 -40.76 -15.32 8.35
CA ALA A 26 -41.02 -15.02 9.75
C ALA A 26 -42.51 -15.24 10.01
N ASP A 27 -42.97 -16.47 9.85
CA ASP A 27 -44.15 -16.95 10.56
C ASP A 27 -43.67 -17.68 11.82
N SER A 28 -43.34 -16.90 12.85
CA SER A 28 -43.22 -17.40 14.23
C SER A 28 -43.45 -16.28 15.24
N THR A 29 -44.52 -15.52 15.06
CA THR A 29 -45.17 -14.80 16.18
C THR A 29 -46.66 -15.05 16.13
N LYS A 30 -47.06 -16.26 16.55
CA LYS A 30 -48.37 -16.58 17.14
C LYS A 30 -48.43 -18.07 17.50
N SER A 31 -47.91 -18.40 18.67
CA SER A 31 -48.58 -19.26 19.64
C SER A 31 -47.79 -19.18 20.92
N GLY A 32 -48.46 -19.11 22.07
CA GLY A 32 -47.79 -19.46 23.32
C GLY A 32 -47.31 -20.89 23.15
N GLU A 33 -46.01 -21.07 22.92
CA GLU A 33 -45.40 -22.39 22.91
C GLU A 33 -45.58 -22.91 24.33
N LYS A 34 -46.63 -23.72 24.49
CA LYS A 34 -46.95 -24.40 25.73
C LYS A 34 -45.70 -25.24 26.01
N ILE A 35 -44.88 -24.79 26.95
CA ILE A 35 -43.67 -25.52 27.36
C ILE A 35 -44.20 -26.84 27.93
N GLU A 36 -44.19 -27.90 27.12
CA GLU A 36 -44.66 -29.20 27.55
C GLU A 36 -43.61 -29.78 28.51
N PRO A 37 -44.00 -30.07 29.75
CA PRO A 37 -43.09 -30.66 30.72
C PRO A 37 -42.75 -32.10 30.31
N LEU A 38 -41.50 -32.48 30.60
CA LEU A 38 -41.00 -33.82 30.28
C LEU A 38 -41.85 -34.91 30.97
N LYS A 39 -42.14 -35.99 30.25
CA LYS A 39 -42.82 -37.16 30.84
C LYS A 39 -41.93 -37.77 31.91
N LEU A 40 -42.53 -38.23 33.01
CA LEU A 40 -41.83 -38.81 34.18
C LEU A 40 -40.85 -39.94 33.83
N THR A 41 -41.09 -40.66 32.73
CA THR A 41 -40.24 -41.75 32.22
C THR A 41 -38.98 -41.30 31.48
N GLU A 42 -38.95 -40.07 30.97
CA GLU A 42 -37.85 -39.53 30.14
C GLU A 42 -36.85 -38.71 30.97
N ILE A 43 -37.21 -38.36 32.21
CA ILE A 43 -36.42 -37.50 33.10
C ILE A 43 -34.98 -38.01 33.32
N PRO A 44 -34.70 -39.30 33.58
CA PRO A 44 -33.33 -39.77 33.82
C PRO A 44 -32.41 -39.62 32.60
N VAL A 45 -32.93 -39.93 31.40
CA VAL A 45 -32.19 -39.85 30.13
C VAL A 45 -31.89 -38.39 29.76
N GLU A 46 -32.86 -37.51 29.94
CA GLU A 46 -32.67 -36.08 29.67
C GLU A 46 -31.78 -35.37 30.71
N ILE A 47 -31.72 -35.86 31.96
CA ILE A 47 -30.72 -35.40 32.95
C ILE A 47 -29.30 -35.74 32.48
N GLU A 48 -29.07 -36.96 32.01
CA GLU A 48 -27.74 -37.41 31.54
C GLU A 48 -27.29 -36.60 30.32
N LYS A 49 -28.18 -36.45 29.34
CA LYS A 49 -27.95 -35.65 28.12
C LYS A 49 -27.72 -34.17 28.41
N SER A 50 -28.48 -33.58 29.33
CA SER A 50 -28.28 -32.19 29.76
C SER A 50 -26.95 -32.03 30.49
N THR A 51 -26.55 -33.02 31.31
CA THR A 51 -25.29 -32.98 32.05
C THR A 51 -24.08 -33.12 31.13
N SER A 52 -24.15 -33.96 30.09
CA SER A 52 -23.07 -34.11 29.10
C SER A 52 -22.94 -32.87 28.21
N LEU A 53 -24.06 -32.25 27.80
CA LEU A 53 -24.06 -30.97 27.08
C LEU A 53 -23.43 -29.84 27.91
N ILE A 54 -23.76 -29.74 29.20
CA ILE A 54 -23.14 -28.76 30.11
C ILE A 54 -21.63 -29.00 30.21
N ALA A 55 -21.19 -30.25 30.38
CA ALA A 55 -19.76 -30.56 30.52
C ALA A 55 -18.97 -30.24 29.24
N LEU A 56 -19.54 -30.50 28.06
CA LEU A 56 -18.94 -30.18 26.76
C LEU A 56 -18.80 -28.67 26.54
N GLU A 57 -19.82 -27.89 26.89
CA GLU A 57 -19.75 -26.43 26.72
C GLU A 57 -18.91 -25.75 27.81
N GLU A 58 -18.90 -26.27 29.04
CA GLU A 58 -17.95 -25.83 30.07
C GLU A 58 -16.49 -26.10 29.67
N SER A 59 -16.20 -27.24 29.02
CA SER A 59 -14.85 -27.53 28.54
C SER A 59 -14.47 -26.59 27.39
N LYS A 60 -15.36 -26.38 26.41
CA LYS A 60 -15.12 -25.42 25.31
C LYS A 60 -14.92 -23.99 25.80
N LEU A 61 -15.68 -23.52 26.78
CA LEU A 61 -15.51 -22.20 27.39
C LEU A 61 -14.15 -22.07 28.09
N LYS A 62 -13.70 -23.11 28.81
CA LYS A 62 -12.40 -23.12 29.51
C LYS A 62 -11.21 -23.30 28.57
N GLU A 63 -11.37 -24.07 27.50
CA GLU A 63 -10.33 -24.37 26.51
C GLU A 63 -10.35 -23.43 25.31
N SER A 64 -11.29 -22.48 25.24
CA SER A 64 -11.38 -21.50 24.16
C SER A 64 -10.13 -20.61 24.13
N GLN A 65 -9.08 -21.11 23.47
CA GLN A 65 -7.90 -20.34 23.12
C GLN A 65 -8.29 -19.10 22.30
N ASN A 66 -9.38 -19.17 21.54
CA ASN A 66 -9.89 -18.08 20.71
C ASN A 66 -10.32 -16.85 21.54
N LEU A 67 -10.90 -17.01 22.73
CA LEU A 67 -11.34 -15.88 23.57
C LEU A 67 -10.15 -15.15 24.22
N GLU A 68 -9.19 -15.90 24.75
CA GLU A 68 -7.95 -15.35 25.30
C GLU A 68 -7.07 -14.72 24.22
N GLU A 69 -7.05 -15.29 23.02
CA GLU A 69 -6.33 -14.74 21.88
C GLU A 69 -6.96 -13.41 21.42
N VAL A 70 -8.28 -13.33 21.30
CA VAL A 70 -8.99 -12.07 20.98
C VAL A 70 -8.74 -10.99 22.04
N LYS A 71 -8.77 -11.35 23.33
CA LYS A 71 -8.43 -10.41 24.43
C LYS A 71 -6.99 -9.91 24.30
N LYS A 72 -6.02 -10.79 24.02
CA LYS A 72 -4.61 -10.41 23.80
C LYS A 72 -4.44 -9.52 22.56
N GLN A 73 -5.09 -9.86 21.45
CA GLN A 73 -5.06 -9.05 20.24
C GLN A 73 -5.63 -7.64 20.50
N PHE A 74 -6.73 -7.57 21.26
CA PHE A 74 -7.29 -6.28 21.70
C PHE A 74 -6.30 -5.48 22.54
N GLU A 75 -5.62 -6.06 23.53
CA GLU A 75 -4.63 -5.35 24.36
C GLU A 75 -3.45 -4.79 23.55
N ILE A 76 -2.96 -5.57 22.58
CA ILE A 76 -1.89 -5.12 21.67
C ILE A 76 -2.38 -3.94 20.83
N LEU A 77 -3.59 -4.05 20.28
CA LEU A 77 -4.20 -3.00 19.48
C LEU A 77 -4.43 -1.74 20.30
N ASP A 78 -4.96 -1.85 21.52
CA ASP A 78 -5.20 -0.76 22.46
C ASP A 78 -3.92 0.02 22.78
N LYS A 79 -2.84 -0.69 23.13
CA LYS A 79 -1.52 -0.07 23.36
C LYS A 79 -1.00 0.63 22.10
N SER A 80 -1.14 0.00 20.93
CA SER A 80 -0.67 0.57 19.67
C SER A 80 -1.44 1.83 19.29
N PHE A 81 -2.77 1.81 19.44
CA PHE A 81 -3.66 2.93 19.16
C PHE A 81 -3.32 4.12 20.05
N ASN A 82 -3.26 3.91 21.37
CA ASN A 82 -2.98 4.97 22.33
C ASN A 82 -1.58 5.57 22.16
N SER A 83 -0.56 4.73 21.88
CA SER A 83 0.79 5.21 21.61
C SER A 83 0.87 6.06 20.34
N GLN A 84 0.20 5.64 19.25
CA GLN A 84 0.18 6.40 18.01
C GLN A 84 -0.64 7.68 18.12
N LYS A 85 -1.74 7.65 18.88
CA LYS A 85 -2.55 8.84 19.17
C LYS A 85 -1.75 9.89 19.94
N ALA A 86 -1.05 9.50 21.00
CA ALA A 86 -0.19 10.43 21.76
C ALA A 86 0.92 11.06 20.90
N LYS A 87 1.52 10.26 19.99
CA LYS A 87 2.49 10.77 19.00
C LYS A 87 1.84 11.74 18.03
N LEU A 88 0.61 11.48 17.58
CA LEU A 88 -0.11 12.36 16.67
C LEU A 88 -0.46 13.69 17.34
N ASP A 89 -0.95 13.65 18.57
CA ASP A 89 -1.38 14.84 19.32
C ASP A 89 -0.22 15.76 19.70
N SER A 90 0.99 15.22 19.85
CA SER A 90 2.22 16.01 20.06
C SER A 90 2.80 16.62 18.77
N LEU A 91 2.31 16.23 17.59
CA LEU A 91 2.81 16.71 16.30
C LEU A 91 1.94 17.84 15.74
N ASP A 92 2.57 18.97 15.39
CA ASP A 92 1.92 19.98 14.55
C ASP A 92 1.90 19.50 13.09
N LEU A 93 0.81 18.82 12.71
CA LEU A 93 0.59 18.25 11.37
C LEU A 93 0.75 19.26 10.22
N LYS A 94 0.52 20.56 10.45
CA LYS A 94 0.65 21.59 9.41
C LYS A 94 2.12 21.87 9.06
N LYS A 95 3.04 21.63 9.99
CA LYS A 95 4.48 21.83 9.83
C LYS A 95 5.21 20.58 9.33
N GLN A 96 4.55 19.43 9.30
CA GLN A 96 5.15 18.18 8.85
C GLN A 96 5.31 18.12 7.32
N THR A 97 6.29 17.33 6.87
CA THR A 97 6.55 17.08 5.45
C THR A 97 5.45 16.18 4.85
N SER A 98 5.21 16.28 3.53
CA SER A 98 4.23 15.41 2.85
C SER A 98 4.59 13.92 2.97
N GLY A 99 5.89 13.59 3.05
CA GLY A 99 6.35 12.23 3.34
C GLY A 99 5.86 11.72 4.69
N LYS A 100 6.06 12.51 5.76
CA LYS A 100 5.60 12.16 7.11
C LYS A 100 4.07 12.09 7.21
N ILE A 101 3.35 12.94 6.48
CA ILE A 101 1.88 12.94 6.45
C ILE A 101 1.35 11.67 5.78
N LYS A 102 1.92 11.26 4.64
CA LYS A 102 1.56 10.00 3.97
C LYS A 102 1.93 8.78 4.82
N GLU A 103 3.04 8.87 5.53
CA GLU A 103 3.47 7.84 6.47
C GLU A 103 2.46 7.66 7.61
N LEU A 104 2.06 8.76 8.26
CA LEU A 104 1.01 8.75 9.27
C LEU A 104 -0.31 8.22 8.71
N LEU A 105 -0.68 8.63 7.49
CA LEU A 105 -1.88 8.13 6.83
C LEU A 105 -1.85 6.61 6.68
N ARG A 106 -0.73 6.03 6.22
CA ARG A 106 -0.57 4.58 6.09
C ARG A 106 -0.68 3.87 7.43
N GLN A 107 -0.02 4.40 8.46
CA GLN A 107 -0.05 3.82 9.81
C GLN A 107 -1.47 3.79 10.40
N TRP A 108 -2.23 4.89 10.24
CA TRP A 108 -3.62 4.95 10.70
C TRP A 108 -4.57 4.06 9.88
N GLN A 109 -4.34 3.91 8.57
CA GLN A 109 -5.08 2.95 7.75
C GLN A 109 -4.80 1.50 8.14
N ALA A 110 -3.55 1.16 8.51
CA ALA A 110 -3.22 -0.16 9.02
C ALA A 110 -3.93 -0.45 10.35
N ILE A 111 -3.98 0.52 11.28
CA ILE A 111 -4.77 0.40 12.51
C ILE A 111 -6.26 0.22 12.18
N GLN A 112 -6.81 1.01 11.25
CA GLN A 112 -8.21 0.92 10.86
C GLN A 112 -8.57 -0.48 10.32
N ASN A 113 -7.70 -1.07 9.50
CA ASN A 113 -7.88 -2.42 8.99
C ASN A 113 -7.88 -3.46 10.13
N ASN A 114 -6.92 -3.35 11.06
CA ASN A 114 -6.85 -4.25 12.22
C ASN A 114 -8.06 -4.12 13.14
N VAL A 115 -8.54 -2.90 13.38
CA VAL A 115 -9.77 -2.63 14.14
C VAL A 115 -10.98 -3.27 13.46
N SER A 116 -11.09 -3.11 12.14
CA SER A 116 -12.22 -3.65 11.36
C SER A 116 -12.24 -5.18 11.36
N GLN A 117 -11.07 -5.81 11.23
CA GLN A 117 -10.94 -7.26 11.29
C GLN A 117 -11.32 -7.80 12.67
N LEU A 118 -10.74 -7.25 13.74
CA LEU A 118 -11.04 -7.68 15.11
C LEU A 118 -12.50 -7.42 15.51
N LEU A 119 -13.11 -6.33 15.00
CA LEU A 119 -14.53 -6.05 15.22
C LEU A 119 -15.42 -7.08 14.53
N SER A 120 -15.05 -7.56 13.35
CA SER A 120 -15.74 -8.66 12.68
C SER A 120 -15.64 -9.95 13.50
N ASP A 121 -14.42 -10.34 13.91
CA ASP A 121 -14.18 -11.57 14.68
C ASP A 121 -14.95 -11.58 16.02
N ILE A 122 -14.99 -10.44 16.72
CA ILE A 122 -15.76 -10.30 17.97
C ILE A 122 -17.26 -10.33 17.71
N THR A 123 -17.74 -9.74 16.62
CA THR A 123 -19.17 -9.75 16.27
C THR A 123 -19.64 -11.18 16.00
N ASP A 124 -18.85 -11.97 15.29
CA ASP A 124 -19.15 -13.38 15.02
C ASP A 124 -19.15 -14.22 16.32
N GLN A 125 -18.17 -14.01 17.20
CA GLN A 125 -18.12 -14.69 18.50
C GLN A 125 -19.28 -14.30 19.41
N THR A 126 -19.62 -13.01 19.47
CA THR A 126 -20.73 -12.48 20.28
C THR A 126 -22.05 -13.10 19.82
N THR A 127 -22.28 -13.15 18.50
CA THR A 127 -23.47 -13.78 17.90
C THR A 127 -23.56 -15.27 18.26
N SER A 128 -22.45 -16.01 18.16
CA SER A 128 -22.43 -17.44 18.54
C SER A 128 -22.71 -17.67 20.02
N LEU A 129 -22.17 -16.83 20.91
CA LEU A 129 -22.41 -16.92 22.35
C LEU A 129 -23.85 -16.54 22.71
N GLU A 130 -24.47 -15.58 22.02
CA GLU A 130 -25.88 -15.23 22.19
C GLU A 130 -26.81 -16.40 21.81
N GLU A 131 -26.53 -17.08 20.69
CA GLU A 131 -27.27 -18.27 20.28
C GLU A 131 -27.15 -19.41 21.29
N GLN A 132 -25.93 -19.67 21.79
CA GLN A 132 -25.69 -20.69 22.82
C GLN A 132 -26.42 -20.36 24.12
N LYS A 133 -26.32 -19.11 24.58
CA LYS A 133 -27.06 -18.63 25.75
C LYS A 133 -28.57 -18.78 25.59
N ALA A 134 -29.12 -18.50 24.40
CA ALA A 134 -30.54 -18.69 24.12
C ALA A 134 -30.96 -20.17 24.24
N LYS A 135 -30.13 -21.11 23.75
CA LYS A 135 -30.37 -22.56 23.90
C LYS A 135 -30.39 -22.99 25.37
N PHE A 136 -29.43 -22.54 26.17
CA PHE A 136 -29.39 -22.86 27.61
C PHE A 136 -30.54 -22.23 28.39
N LYS A 137 -30.97 -21.02 28.03
CA LYS A 137 -32.15 -20.38 28.64
C LYS A 137 -33.45 -21.13 28.33
N ARG A 138 -33.59 -21.69 27.12
CA ARG A 138 -34.72 -22.58 26.78
C ARG A 138 -34.69 -23.86 27.63
N LEU A 139 -33.53 -24.50 27.77
CA LEU A 139 -33.36 -25.67 28.63
C LEU A 139 -33.72 -25.37 30.09
N GLU A 140 -33.27 -24.23 30.63
CA GLU A 140 -33.62 -23.79 31.98
C GLU A 140 -35.15 -23.64 32.16
N ASN A 141 -35.85 -23.06 31.18
CA ASN A 141 -37.30 -22.93 31.21
C ASN A 141 -38.03 -24.29 31.18
N ILE A 142 -37.56 -25.25 30.37
CA ILE A 142 -38.12 -26.61 30.29
C ILE A 142 -37.95 -27.34 31.63
N TRP A 143 -36.77 -27.26 32.24
CA TRP A 143 -36.51 -27.88 33.53
C TRP A 143 -37.29 -27.23 34.67
N ASN A 144 -37.49 -25.91 34.65
CA ASN A 144 -38.34 -25.21 35.61
C ASN A 144 -39.81 -25.64 35.53
N ALA A 145 -40.36 -25.79 34.31
CA ALA A 145 -41.71 -26.31 34.10
C ALA A 145 -41.85 -27.77 34.57
N THR A 146 -40.84 -28.60 34.29
CA THR A 146 -40.80 -30.02 34.70
C THR A 146 -40.80 -30.18 36.23
N VAL A 147 -40.07 -29.34 36.97
CA VAL A 147 -40.10 -29.33 38.45
C VAL A 147 -41.47 -28.93 38.98
N SER A 148 -42.11 -27.92 38.38
CA SER A 148 -43.43 -27.45 38.81
C SER A 148 -44.53 -28.50 38.62
N GLU A 149 -44.39 -29.39 37.64
CA GLU A 149 -45.32 -30.51 37.44
C GLU A 149 -44.95 -31.73 38.29
N ALA A 150 -43.67 -32.09 38.38
CA ALA A 150 -43.19 -33.22 39.18
C ALA A 150 -43.49 -33.04 40.69
N SER A 151 -43.53 -31.80 41.17
CA SER A 151 -43.89 -31.47 42.57
C SER A 151 -45.36 -31.73 42.90
N LYS A 152 -46.25 -31.84 41.90
CA LYS A 152 -47.70 -32.09 42.09
C LYS A 152 -48.08 -33.57 42.12
N LYS A 153 -47.19 -34.48 41.70
CA LYS A 153 -47.48 -35.91 41.45
C LYS A 153 -46.75 -36.90 42.40
N SER A 154 -46.29 -36.47 43.58
CA SER A 154 -45.59 -37.33 44.56
C SER A 154 -44.37 -38.08 44.02
N THR A 155 -43.42 -37.33 43.45
CA THR A 155 -42.18 -37.86 42.85
C THR A 155 -41.14 -38.26 43.91
N PRO A 156 -40.30 -39.30 43.68
CA PRO A 156 -39.24 -39.70 44.62
C PRO A 156 -38.26 -38.56 44.98
N PRO A 157 -37.83 -38.45 46.25
CA PRO A 157 -37.00 -37.34 46.73
C PRO A 157 -35.60 -37.26 46.07
N ASP A 158 -35.05 -38.38 45.62
CA ASP A 158 -33.76 -38.42 44.93
C ASP A 158 -33.80 -37.79 43.53
N LEU A 159 -34.93 -37.95 42.83
CA LEU A 159 -35.19 -37.33 41.53
C LEU A 159 -35.27 -35.80 41.66
N ILE A 160 -35.91 -35.31 42.73
CA ILE A 160 -36.00 -33.88 43.03
C ILE A 160 -34.61 -33.29 43.34
N LYS A 161 -33.76 -34.01 44.08
CA LYS A 161 -32.36 -33.59 44.33
C LYS A 161 -31.53 -33.53 43.04
N ALA A 162 -31.67 -34.52 42.15
CA ALA A 162 -30.95 -34.55 40.87
C ALA A 162 -31.34 -33.37 39.97
N ILE A 163 -32.63 -33.05 39.87
CA ILE A 163 -33.12 -31.92 39.07
C ILE A 163 -32.64 -30.58 39.65
N LYS A 164 -32.67 -30.39 40.97
CA LYS A 164 -32.13 -29.17 41.61
C LYS A 164 -30.63 -28.99 41.35
N LYS A 165 -29.86 -30.07 41.34
CA LYS A 165 -28.42 -30.04 41.00
C LYS A 165 -28.19 -29.66 39.52
N LEU A 166 -29.05 -30.15 38.63
CA LEU A 166 -29.01 -29.77 37.21
C LEU A 166 -29.36 -28.29 37.00
N GLN A 167 -30.39 -27.78 37.68
CA GLN A 167 -30.76 -26.36 37.65
C GLN A 167 -29.62 -25.45 38.13
N SER A 168 -28.90 -25.83 39.20
CA SER A 168 -27.76 -25.02 39.65
C SER A 168 -26.62 -24.99 38.63
N LYS A 169 -26.34 -26.13 37.97
CA LYS A 169 -25.36 -26.20 36.88
C LYS A 169 -25.77 -25.36 35.67
N LEU A 170 -27.04 -25.43 35.26
CA LEU A 170 -27.60 -24.61 34.17
C LEU A 170 -27.52 -23.11 34.48
N LYS A 171 -27.82 -22.72 35.72
CA LYS A 171 -27.69 -21.32 36.16
C LYS A 171 -26.24 -20.85 36.14
N ASN A 172 -25.30 -21.68 36.60
CA ASN A 172 -23.87 -21.36 36.60
C ASN A 172 -23.34 -21.16 35.18
N ILE A 173 -23.63 -22.08 34.24
CA ILE A 173 -23.16 -21.93 32.86
C ILE A 173 -23.80 -20.73 32.16
N SER A 174 -25.08 -20.45 32.41
CA SER A 174 -25.77 -19.25 31.92
C SER A 174 -25.13 -17.95 32.44
N GLN A 175 -24.68 -17.94 33.70
CA GLN A 175 -23.92 -16.83 34.27
C GLN A 175 -22.54 -16.68 33.61
N LEU A 176 -21.83 -17.78 33.35
CA LEU A 176 -20.54 -17.75 32.65
C LEU A 176 -20.68 -17.17 31.23
N PHE A 177 -21.67 -17.63 30.45
CA PHE A 177 -21.97 -17.06 29.14
C PHE A 177 -22.30 -15.57 29.21
N THR A 178 -23.06 -15.15 30.24
CA THR A 178 -23.40 -13.73 30.43
C THR A 178 -22.17 -12.88 30.74
N ASN A 179 -21.27 -13.39 31.58
CA ASN A 179 -20.04 -12.67 31.93
C ASN A 179 -19.11 -12.52 30.71
N GLU A 180 -18.92 -13.58 29.92
CA GLU A 180 -18.09 -13.51 28.71
C GLU A 180 -18.72 -12.63 27.63
N LEU A 181 -20.05 -12.72 27.43
CA LEU A 181 -20.76 -11.83 26.51
C LEU A 181 -20.58 -10.36 26.90
N ASN A 182 -20.75 -10.03 28.18
CA ASN A 182 -20.54 -8.67 28.67
C ASN A 182 -19.09 -8.20 28.46
N ALA A 183 -18.10 -9.07 28.67
CA ALA A 183 -16.71 -8.74 28.41
C ALA A 183 -16.44 -8.43 26.93
N LEU A 184 -16.98 -9.25 26.02
CA LEU A 184 -16.86 -9.02 24.57
C LEU A 184 -17.60 -7.75 24.12
N LEU A 185 -18.80 -7.48 24.64
CA LEU A 185 -19.55 -6.26 24.31
C LEU A 185 -18.82 -4.98 24.74
N VAL A 186 -18.10 -5.01 25.87
CA VAL A 186 -17.23 -3.90 26.30
C VAL A 186 -16.09 -3.69 25.30
N ILE A 187 -15.45 -4.76 24.84
CA ILE A 187 -14.41 -4.69 23.81
C ILE A 187 -14.99 -4.16 22.50
N GLN A 188 -16.15 -4.67 22.06
CA GLN A 188 -16.84 -4.23 20.84
C GLN A 188 -17.14 -2.73 20.88
N THR A 189 -17.66 -2.23 22.00
CA THR A 189 -17.94 -0.80 22.19
C THR A 189 -16.66 0.05 22.06
N ARG A 190 -15.53 -0.41 22.63
CA ARG A 190 -14.24 0.26 22.50
C ARG A 190 -13.71 0.23 21.07
N LEU A 191 -13.83 -0.91 20.37
CA LEU A 191 -13.41 -1.04 18.98
C LEU A 191 -14.26 -0.17 18.03
N SER A 192 -15.57 -0.07 18.26
CA SER A 192 -16.42 0.86 17.51
C SER A 192 -15.96 2.30 17.69
N LYS A 193 -15.58 2.70 18.92
CA LYS A 193 -15.00 4.02 19.18
C LYS A 193 -13.66 4.21 18.45
N TYR A 194 -12.77 3.22 18.46
CA TYR A 194 -11.51 3.27 17.71
C TYR A 194 -11.74 3.34 16.19
N SER A 195 -12.75 2.67 15.66
CA SER A 195 -13.12 2.74 14.25
C SER A 195 -13.48 4.18 13.86
N ILE A 196 -14.38 4.82 14.62
CA ILE A 196 -14.79 6.22 14.38
C ILE A 196 -13.61 7.19 14.55
N GLU A 197 -12.79 7.01 15.59
CA GLU A 197 -11.64 7.89 15.82
C GLU A 197 -10.57 7.73 14.73
N THR A 198 -10.24 6.50 14.31
CA THR A 198 -9.29 6.26 13.21
C THR A 198 -9.77 6.86 11.90
N GLU A 199 -11.07 6.76 11.59
CA GLU A 199 -11.67 7.38 10.40
C GLU A 199 -11.54 8.90 10.45
N ASN A 200 -11.91 9.54 11.56
CA ASN A 200 -11.79 10.98 11.75
C ASN A 200 -10.33 11.46 11.62
N ILE A 201 -9.39 10.73 12.21
CA ILE A 201 -7.95 11.01 12.08
C ILE A 201 -7.50 10.89 10.63
N THR A 202 -7.90 9.82 9.93
CA THR A 202 -7.57 9.59 8.52
C THR A 202 -8.11 10.71 7.63
N VAL A 203 -9.34 11.16 7.85
CA VAL A 203 -9.95 12.31 7.15
C VAL A 203 -9.18 13.59 7.45
N LYS A 204 -8.84 13.86 8.71
CA LYS A 204 -8.04 15.03 9.11
C LYS A 204 -6.66 15.04 8.43
N ILE A 205 -5.97 13.91 8.41
CA ILE A 205 -4.66 13.76 7.75
C ILE A 205 -4.79 13.97 6.24
N LYS A 206 -5.79 13.38 5.58
CA LYS A 206 -6.06 13.59 4.14
C LYS A 206 -6.33 15.05 3.82
N ASN A 207 -7.15 15.73 4.63
CA ASN A 207 -7.45 17.14 4.44
C ASN A 207 -6.19 18.01 4.60
N ILE A 208 -5.30 17.67 5.52
CA ILE A 208 -4.02 18.37 5.69
C ILE A 208 -3.07 18.07 4.53
N ASP A 209 -2.98 16.83 4.01
CA ASP A 209 -2.20 16.53 2.80
C ASP A 209 -2.72 17.36 1.60
N ASN A 210 -4.04 17.40 1.42
CA ASN A 210 -4.68 18.17 0.36
C ASN A 210 -4.45 19.69 0.52
N ALA A 211 -4.58 20.22 1.74
CA ALA A 211 -4.28 21.62 2.02
C ALA A 211 -2.79 21.93 1.78
N ASN A 212 -1.88 21.03 2.16
CA ASN A 212 -0.45 21.17 1.89
C ASN A 212 -0.13 21.16 0.39
N ARG A 213 -0.85 20.37 -0.42
CA ARG A 213 -0.74 20.38 -1.88
C ARG A 213 -1.25 21.69 -2.49
N ARG A 214 -2.36 22.24 -2.00
CA ARG A 214 -2.87 23.55 -2.46
C ARG A 214 -1.93 24.69 -2.07
N ASN A 215 -1.29 24.59 -0.90
CA ASN A 215 -0.37 25.60 -0.38
C ASN A 215 1.08 25.43 -0.85
N ILE A 216 1.36 24.66 -1.91
CA ILE A 216 2.71 24.56 -2.49
C ILE A 216 3.23 25.94 -2.94
N LEU A 217 2.33 26.80 -3.45
CA LEU A 217 2.63 28.15 -3.89
C LEU A 217 2.66 29.18 -2.76
N ALA A 218 2.24 28.81 -1.54
CA ALA A 218 2.27 29.71 -0.39
C ALA A 218 3.66 29.75 0.23
N ARG A 219 4.08 30.92 0.71
CA ARG A 219 5.34 31.07 1.43
C ARG A 219 5.26 30.32 2.76
N ASN A 220 6.16 29.36 2.96
CA ASN A 220 6.09 28.41 4.07
C ASN A 220 7.34 28.41 4.97
N ALA A 221 8.28 29.34 4.74
CA ALA A 221 9.48 29.54 5.54
C ALA A 221 9.94 31.01 5.53
N PRO A 222 10.75 31.45 6.51
CA PRO A 222 11.44 32.73 6.45
C PRO A 222 12.40 32.80 5.24
N LEU A 223 12.97 33.96 4.94
CA LEU A 223 13.98 34.09 3.87
C LEU A 223 15.27 33.38 4.28
N ILE A 224 16.08 32.92 3.31
CA ILE A 224 17.24 32.08 3.63
C ILE A 224 18.30 32.81 4.47
N TRP A 225 18.48 34.13 4.28
CA TRP A 225 19.41 34.95 5.08
C TRP A 225 18.89 35.27 6.49
N LYS A 226 17.61 35.00 6.77
CA LYS A 226 17.03 35.12 8.12
C LYS A 226 17.12 33.80 8.92
N LEU A 227 17.74 32.75 8.37
CA LEU A 227 17.95 31.49 9.12
C LEU A 227 18.86 31.65 10.33
N GLY A 228 19.83 32.57 10.28
CA GLY A 228 20.81 32.78 11.35
C GLY A 228 20.24 33.48 12.59
N SER A 229 19.05 34.08 12.52
CA SER A 229 18.44 34.81 13.64
C SER A 229 17.53 33.96 14.53
N ASP A 230 17.31 32.69 14.19
CA ASP A 230 16.34 31.81 14.85
C ASP A 230 17.02 30.48 15.24
N THR A 231 17.86 30.54 16.28
CA THR A 231 18.65 29.39 16.81
C THR A 231 17.83 28.44 17.68
N THR A 232 16.52 28.69 17.82
CA THR A 232 15.64 28.05 18.79
C THR A 232 15.29 26.59 18.44
N HIS A 233 15.53 26.14 17.20
CA HIS A 233 15.11 24.82 16.69
C HIS A 233 16.13 24.11 15.78
N THR A 234 17.43 24.43 15.89
CA THR A 234 18.47 23.66 15.19
C THR A 234 18.84 22.42 16.01
N LYS A 235 18.34 21.26 15.62
CA LYS A 235 18.86 19.98 16.11
C LYS A 235 20.33 19.82 15.66
N PRO A 236 21.20 19.24 16.49
CA PRO A 236 22.57 18.96 16.09
C PRO A 236 22.62 17.85 15.01
N LEU A 237 23.63 17.92 14.13
CA LEU A 237 23.75 17.07 12.93
C LEU A 237 23.75 15.56 13.24
N ASN A 238 24.27 15.18 14.40
CA ASN A 238 24.30 13.78 14.87
C ASN A 238 22.89 13.24 15.18
N GLU A 239 21.99 14.05 15.75
CA GLU A 239 20.60 13.66 16.01
C GLU A 239 19.81 13.55 14.71
N GLU A 240 20.03 14.45 13.74
CA GLU A 240 19.40 14.36 12.42
C GLU A 240 19.86 13.11 11.64
N LEU A 241 21.16 12.77 11.69
CA LEU A 241 21.67 11.52 11.12
C LEU A 241 21.08 10.28 11.83
N GLY A 242 20.88 10.34 13.14
CA GLY A 242 20.17 9.32 13.91
C GLY A 242 18.71 9.16 13.46
N ASP A 243 18.00 10.26 13.24
CA ASP A 243 16.61 10.27 12.75
C ASP A 243 16.50 9.69 11.32
N ILE A 244 17.48 9.97 10.46
CA ILE A 244 17.60 9.35 9.11
C ILE A 244 17.73 7.83 9.23
N LEU A 245 18.70 7.35 10.03
CA LEU A 245 18.96 5.93 10.19
C LEU A 245 17.76 5.20 10.81
N ASN A 246 17.13 5.81 11.81
CA ASN A 246 15.90 5.29 12.41
C ASN A 246 14.75 5.25 11.40
N SER A 247 14.59 6.27 10.55
CA SER A 247 13.56 6.28 9.52
C SER A 247 13.75 5.15 8.50
N TYR A 248 14.99 4.87 8.09
CA TYR A 248 15.31 3.73 7.23
C TYR A 248 15.09 2.39 7.94
N LYS A 249 15.48 2.28 9.21
CA LYS A 249 15.26 1.07 10.02
C LYS A 249 13.77 0.78 10.18
N THR A 250 12.96 1.78 10.55
CA THR A 250 11.51 1.67 10.70
C THR A 250 10.86 1.30 9.37
N ALA A 251 11.23 1.96 8.27
CA ALA A 251 10.70 1.64 6.94
C ALA A 251 11.04 0.20 6.50
N TYR A 252 12.24 -0.28 6.82
CA TYR A 252 12.62 -1.67 6.58
C TYR A 252 11.79 -2.63 7.42
N THR A 253 11.69 -2.39 8.73
CA THR A 253 10.89 -3.26 9.62
C THR A 253 9.43 -3.29 9.21
N GLU A 254 8.85 -2.15 8.82
CA GLU A 254 7.45 -2.09 8.42
C GLU A 254 7.21 -2.79 7.09
N PHE A 255 8.08 -2.60 6.10
CA PHE A 255 7.99 -3.34 4.84
C PHE A 255 8.08 -4.86 5.06
N PHE A 256 9.02 -5.32 5.89
CA PHE A 256 9.18 -6.74 6.18
C PHE A 256 8.02 -7.33 6.99
N VAL A 257 7.42 -6.56 7.90
CA VAL A 257 6.24 -7.00 8.66
C VAL A 257 5.01 -7.06 7.75
N THR A 258 4.78 -6.03 6.93
CA THR A 258 3.60 -5.94 6.06
C THR A 258 3.63 -6.92 4.88
N TYR A 259 4.80 -7.19 4.31
CA TYR A 259 4.93 -8.01 3.09
C TYR A 259 5.63 -9.35 3.33
N LYS A 260 5.73 -9.81 4.60
CA LYS A 260 6.43 -11.05 4.97
C LYS A 260 5.98 -12.27 4.17
N GLU A 261 4.68 -12.36 3.90
CA GLU A 261 4.07 -13.50 3.19
C GLU A 261 4.29 -13.46 1.67
N ASP A 262 4.45 -12.26 1.09
CA ASP A 262 4.68 -12.08 -0.35
C ASP A 262 6.18 -12.15 -0.73
N LEU A 263 7.08 -11.93 0.24
CA LEU A 263 8.53 -11.89 0.04
C LEU A 263 9.15 -13.19 -0.53
N PRO A 264 8.79 -14.40 -0.04
CA PRO A 264 9.32 -15.65 -0.60
C PRO A 264 8.92 -15.84 -2.07
N GLY A 265 7.67 -15.55 -2.41
CA GLY A 265 7.18 -15.63 -3.79
C GLY A 265 7.93 -14.69 -4.72
N PHE A 266 8.22 -13.48 -4.25
CA PHE A 266 9.01 -12.51 -4.99
C PHE A 266 10.47 -12.98 -5.18
N PHE A 267 11.13 -13.49 -4.13
CA PHE A 267 12.49 -14.01 -4.25
C PHE A 267 12.58 -15.21 -5.22
N VAL A 268 11.59 -16.11 -5.17
CA VAL A 268 11.47 -17.22 -6.14
C VAL A 268 11.29 -16.69 -7.56
N MET A 269 10.42 -15.69 -7.77
CA MET A 269 10.22 -15.05 -9.06
C MET A 269 11.49 -14.37 -9.59
N PHE A 270 12.25 -13.71 -8.70
CA PHE A 270 13.55 -13.13 -9.04
C PHE A 270 14.53 -14.20 -9.51
N LEU A 271 14.65 -15.30 -8.76
CA LEU A 271 15.57 -16.38 -9.06
C LEU A 271 15.20 -17.07 -10.39
N PHE A 272 13.90 -17.29 -10.63
CA PHE A 272 13.40 -17.83 -11.87
C PHE A 272 13.71 -16.89 -13.06
N PHE A 273 13.48 -15.59 -12.91
CA PHE A 273 13.78 -14.61 -13.96
C PHE A 273 15.29 -14.50 -14.21
N LEU A 274 16.11 -14.55 -13.16
CA LEU A 274 17.57 -14.57 -13.27
C LEU A 274 18.04 -15.79 -14.06
N LEU A 275 17.52 -16.97 -13.72
CA LEU A 275 17.84 -18.21 -14.43
C LEU A 275 17.43 -18.11 -15.90
N PHE A 276 16.23 -17.59 -16.18
CA PHE A 276 15.74 -17.37 -17.53
C PHE A 276 16.67 -16.46 -18.36
N VAL A 277 17.09 -15.32 -17.81
CA VAL A 277 18.01 -14.39 -18.51
C VAL A 277 19.40 -15.03 -18.71
N ILE A 278 19.88 -15.82 -17.75
CA ILE A 278 21.15 -16.56 -17.88
C ILE A 278 21.05 -17.62 -19.00
N THR A 279 19.95 -18.36 -19.08
CA THR A 279 19.70 -19.33 -20.16
C THR A 279 19.66 -18.64 -21.52
N LEU A 280 19.00 -17.47 -21.62
CA LEU A 280 19.00 -16.67 -22.84
C LEU A 280 20.40 -16.18 -23.21
N LYS A 281 21.21 -15.72 -22.26
CA LYS A 281 22.62 -15.35 -22.49
C LYS A 281 23.45 -16.51 -23.07
N SER A 282 23.24 -17.73 -22.56
CA SER A 282 23.96 -18.90 -23.10
C SER A 282 23.61 -19.15 -24.58
N ASN A 283 22.33 -18.97 -24.94
CA ASN A 283 21.87 -19.10 -26.32
C ASN A 283 22.30 -17.92 -27.21
N SER A 284 22.48 -16.73 -26.63
CA SER A 284 22.84 -15.52 -27.38
C SER A 284 24.28 -15.53 -27.90
N LYS A 285 25.19 -16.30 -27.27
CA LYS A 285 26.58 -16.47 -27.73
C LYS A 285 26.70 -17.14 -29.10
N LYS A 286 25.63 -17.77 -29.59
CA LYS A 286 25.58 -18.48 -30.88
C LYS A 286 25.04 -17.60 -32.02
N ILE A 287 24.72 -16.34 -31.73
CA ILE A 287 24.09 -15.41 -32.66
C ILE A 287 25.14 -14.39 -33.10
N GLU A 288 25.64 -14.53 -34.32
CA GLU A 288 26.36 -13.46 -35.01
C GLU A 288 25.38 -12.69 -35.89
N SER A 289 25.25 -11.39 -35.64
CA SER A 289 24.43 -10.50 -36.47
C SER A 289 25.21 -9.26 -36.87
N SER A 290 25.07 -8.83 -38.12
CA SER A 290 25.65 -7.61 -38.67
C SER A 290 24.90 -6.32 -38.31
N ASP A 291 23.70 -6.40 -37.70
CA ASP A 291 22.91 -5.25 -37.27
C ASP A 291 23.39 -4.69 -35.91
N GLU A 292 23.82 -3.43 -35.92
CA GLU A 292 24.33 -2.70 -34.75
C GLU A 292 23.32 -2.65 -33.58
N LYS A 293 22.01 -2.54 -33.87
CA LYS A 293 20.95 -2.54 -32.83
C LYS A 293 20.80 -3.90 -32.15
N ILE A 294 21.05 -4.97 -32.90
CA ILE A 294 21.00 -6.34 -32.40
C ILE A 294 22.27 -6.60 -31.56
N GLN A 295 23.45 -6.16 -32.01
CA GLN A 295 24.68 -6.24 -31.22
C GLN A 295 24.62 -5.46 -29.90
N GLN A 296 24.05 -4.25 -29.90
CA GLN A 296 23.80 -3.49 -28.67
C GLN A 296 22.89 -4.27 -27.71
N SER A 297 21.82 -4.87 -28.23
CA SER A 297 20.88 -5.70 -27.46
C SER A 297 21.54 -6.96 -26.88
N LEU A 298 22.39 -7.64 -27.67
CA LEU A 298 23.16 -8.81 -27.23
C LEU A 298 24.22 -8.46 -26.17
N THR A 299 24.82 -7.26 -26.26
CA THR A 299 25.80 -6.77 -25.28
C THR A 299 25.17 -6.55 -23.90
N VAL A 300 23.90 -6.15 -23.84
CA VAL A 300 23.16 -5.94 -22.59
C VAL A 300 22.88 -7.27 -21.87
N LEU A 301 22.58 -8.33 -22.61
CA LEU A 301 22.35 -9.68 -22.07
C LEU A 301 23.59 -10.29 -21.39
N ASN A 302 24.81 -9.83 -21.73
CA ASN A 302 26.02 -10.24 -21.02
C ASN A 302 26.00 -9.87 -19.54
N TYR A 303 25.19 -8.88 -19.15
CA TYR A 303 24.95 -8.44 -17.78
C TYR A 303 23.65 -8.98 -17.21
N SER A 304 23.42 -10.29 -17.31
CA SER A 304 22.18 -10.96 -16.89
C SER A 304 21.72 -10.55 -15.49
N PHE A 305 22.63 -10.43 -14.52
CA PHE A 305 22.28 -9.98 -13.16
C PHE A 305 21.79 -8.52 -13.13
N SER A 306 22.47 -7.60 -13.81
CA SER A 306 22.08 -6.19 -13.83
C SER A 306 20.77 -5.97 -14.59
N ALA A 307 20.57 -6.69 -15.70
CA ALA A 307 19.33 -6.66 -16.46
C ALA A 307 18.13 -7.19 -15.64
N THR A 308 18.33 -8.32 -14.96
CA THR A 308 17.34 -8.92 -14.06
C THR A 308 16.99 -7.96 -12.93
N LEU A 309 18.00 -7.44 -12.22
CA LEU A 309 17.81 -6.51 -11.12
C LEU A 309 17.06 -5.25 -11.55
N LEU A 310 17.37 -4.72 -12.75
CA LEU A 310 16.73 -3.51 -13.26
C LEU A 310 15.26 -3.74 -13.60
N ILE A 311 14.92 -4.77 -14.39
CA ILE A 311 13.52 -5.09 -14.71
C ILE A 311 12.73 -5.37 -13.43
N PHE A 312 13.30 -6.19 -12.55
CA PHE A 312 12.63 -6.61 -11.34
C PHE A 312 12.43 -5.46 -10.35
N GLY A 313 13.40 -4.55 -10.25
CA GLY A 313 13.24 -3.33 -9.46
C GLY A 313 12.21 -2.36 -10.03
N ILE A 314 12.09 -2.25 -11.37
CA ILE A 314 10.96 -1.50 -11.98
C ILE A 314 9.63 -2.14 -11.56
N LEU A 315 9.51 -3.45 -11.67
CA LEU A 315 8.28 -4.16 -11.28
C LEU A 315 7.99 -3.96 -9.79
N LEU A 316 8.99 -4.01 -8.92
CA LEU A 316 8.83 -3.73 -7.49
C LEU A 316 8.25 -2.33 -7.25
N LEU A 317 8.79 -1.31 -7.92
CA LEU A 317 8.31 0.07 -7.78
C LEU A 317 6.89 0.26 -8.32
N LEU A 318 6.49 -0.50 -9.35
CA LEU A 318 5.14 -0.42 -9.93
C LEU A 318 4.10 -1.19 -9.10
N PHE A 319 4.41 -2.42 -8.67
CA PHE A 319 3.46 -3.27 -7.95
C PHE A 319 3.27 -2.85 -6.49
N TYR A 320 4.30 -2.28 -5.86
CA TYR A 320 4.24 -1.80 -4.48
C TYR A 320 4.10 -0.26 -4.45
N SER A 321 3.03 0.24 -5.07
CA SER A 321 2.68 1.67 -5.05
C SER A 321 2.50 2.20 -3.64
N GLU A 322 2.14 1.34 -2.67
CA GLU A 322 1.91 1.69 -1.26
C GLU A 322 3.14 1.54 -0.36
N ALA A 323 4.28 1.07 -0.90
CA ALA A 323 5.47 0.90 -0.07
C ALA A 323 5.97 2.24 0.54
N PRO A 324 6.60 2.20 1.73
CA PRO A 324 7.15 3.39 2.38
C PRO A 324 8.08 4.18 1.47
N ALA A 325 8.05 5.51 1.56
CA ALA A 325 8.84 6.39 0.71
C ALA A 325 10.35 6.08 0.83
N ALA A 326 10.84 5.87 2.07
CA ALA A 326 12.23 5.52 2.33
C ALA A 326 12.64 4.18 1.69
N PHE A 327 11.75 3.18 1.68
CA PHE A 327 12.01 1.92 0.99
C PHE A 327 12.12 2.12 -0.53
N LYS A 328 11.20 2.88 -1.13
CA LYS A 328 11.28 3.22 -2.57
C LYS A 328 12.56 3.98 -2.90
N SER A 329 12.98 4.92 -2.05
CA SER A 329 14.25 5.64 -2.19
C SER A 329 15.45 4.68 -2.18
N MET A 330 15.49 3.72 -1.25
CA MET A 330 16.53 2.69 -1.22
C MET A 330 16.54 1.85 -2.51
N VAL A 331 15.37 1.38 -2.95
CA VAL A 331 15.25 0.61 -4.20
C VAL A 331 15.78 1.40 -5.39
N LYS A 332 15.43 2.69 -5.51
CA LYS A 332 15.95 3.55 -6.59
C LYS A 332 17.46 3.71 -6.53
N VAL A 333 18.04 3.88 -5.34
CA VAL A 333 19.51 3.95 -5.16
C VAL A 333 20.17 2.64 -5.58
N VAL A 334 19.61 1.48 -5.19
CA VAL A 334 20.11 0.17 -5.64
C VAL A 334 20.01 0.03 -7.15
N LEU A 335 18.92 0.52 -7.76
CA LEU A 335 18.71 0.48 -9.21
C LEU A 335 19.66 1.39 -10.00
N LEU A 336 20.31 2.37 -9.38
CA LEU A 336 21.37 3.12 -10.05
C LEU A 336 22.56 2.24 -10.43
N ILE A 337 22.88 1.21 -9.64
CA ILE A 337 24.02 0.32 -9.92
C ILE A 337 23.86 -0.39 -11.28
N PRO A 338 22.77 -1.16 -11.54
CA PRO A 338 22.57 -1.77 -12.85
C PRO A 338 22.34 -0.72 -13.94
N LEU A 339 21.68 0.40 -13.62
CA LEU A 339 21.44 1.47 -14.58
C LEU A 339 22.75 2.06 -15.12
N ILE A 340 23.70 2.40 -14.24
CA ILE A 340 25.01 2.93 -14.62
C ILE A 340 25.81 1.87 -15.38
N ARG A 341 25.88 0.63 -14.87
CA ARG A 341 26.64 -0.45 -15.53
C ARG A 341 26.21 -0.71 -16.96
N ILE A 342 24.91 -0.65 -17.23
CA ILE A 342 24.34 -0.86 -18.56
C ILE A 342 24.49 0.42 -19.40
N SER A 343 24.15 1.59 -18.84
CA SER A 343 24.19 2.87 -19.54
C SER A 343 25.58 3.25 -20.00
N VAL A 344 26.64 2.99 -19.22
CA VAL A 344 28.03 3.28 -19.60
C VAL A 344 28.47 2.52 -20.86
N LYS A 345 27.87 1.37 -21.16
CA LYS A 345 28.16 0.59 -22.37
C LYS A 345 27.33 1.01 -23.58
N ILE A 346 26.16 1.60 -23.37
CA ILE A 346 25.24 2.01 -24.44
C ILE A 346 25.51 3.47 -24.85
N ILE A 347 26.01 4.29 -23.92
CA ILE A 347 26.16 5.72 -24.07
C ILE A 347 27.64 6.07 -24.31
N ASN A 348 27.91 7.06 -25.16
CA ASN A 348 29.25 7.60 -25.42
C ASN A 348 30.02 7.94 -24.12
N LEU A 349 31.33 7.63 -24.07
CA LEU A 349 32.26 7.90 -22.96
C LEU A 349 32.17 9.34 -22.40
N ARG A 350 31.81 10.31 -23.23
CA ARG A 350 31.69 11.72 -22.82
C ARG A 350 30.49 12.00 -21.91
N LEU A 351 29.43 11.20 -22.02
CA LEU A 351 28.19 11.30 -21.25
C LEU A 351 28.25 10.50 -19.93
N VAL A 352 29.18 9.54 -19.84
CA VAL A 352 29.43 8.74 -18.64
C VAL A 352 29.75 9.61 -17.43
N LYS A 353 30.57 10.65 -17.60
CA LYS A 353 30.89 11.60 -16.51
C LYS A 353 29.63 12.31 -15.99
N ALA A 354 28.75 12.75 -16.89
CA ALA A 354 27.48 13.37 -16.52
C ALA A 354 26.57 12.41 -15.77
N LEU A 355 26.53 11.14 -16.19
CA LEU A 355 25.75 10.10 -15.53
C LEU A 355 26.21 9.85 -14.09
N TYR A 356 27.53 9.80 -13.85
CA TYR A 356 28.08 9.66 -12.50
C TYR A 356 27.76 10.87 -11.61
N VAL A 357 27.92 12.09 -12.13
CA VAL A 357 27.57 13.31 -11.39
C VAL A 357 26.08 13.32 -11.05
N PHE A 358 25.21 13.06 -12.03
CA PHE A 358 23.77 12.98 -11.79
C PHE A 358 23.42 11.89 -10.76
N SER A 359 24.07 10.73 -10.84
CA SER A 359 23.81 9.62 -9.93
C SER A 359 24.24 9.96 -8.50
N ALA A 360 25.39 10.60 -8.31
CA ALA A 360 25.81 11.10 -7.00
C ALA A 360 24.81 12.11 -6.43
N LEU A 361 24.38 13.08 -7.24
CA LEU A 361 23.38 14.07 -6.85
C LEU A 361 22.02 13.44 -6.53
N PHE A 362 21.60 12.44 -7.30
CA PHE A 362 20.36 11.71 -7.05
C PHE A 362 20.43 10.94 -5.73
N VAL A 363 21.54 10.26 -5.43
CA VAL A 363 21.73 9.57 -4.14
C VAL A 363 21.66 10.56 -2.99
N LEU A 364 22.36 11.70 -3.08
CA LEU A 364 22.29 12.76 -2.07
C LEU A 364 20.86 13.27 -1.89
N ASN A 365 20.13 13.46 -2.99
CA ASN A 365 18.72 13.85 -2.92
C ASN A 365 17.85 12.79 -2.22
N GLN A 366 18.07 11.50 -2.48
CA GLN A 366 17.30 10.42 -1.85
C GLN A 366 17.56 10.32 -0.34
N ILE A 367 18.81 10.56 0.09
CA ILE A 367 19.18 10.65 1.51
C ILE A 367 18.44 11.83 2.15
N LYS A 368 18.50 13.02 1.52
CA LYS A 368 17.79 14.23 1.98
C LYS A 368 16.29 14.01 2.11
N VAL A 369 15.64 13.45 1.08
CA VAL A 369 14.18 13.18 1.09
C VAL A 369 13.79 12.22 2.22
N SER A 370 14.69 11.33 2.62
CA SER A 370 14.45 10.40 3.72
C SER A 370 14.62 11.03 5.10
N ALA A 371 15.34 12.16 5.20
CA ALA A 371 15.68 12.82 6.46
C ALA A 371 14.53 13.49 7.20
N SER A 372 13.37 13.67 6.55
CA SER A 372 12.05 14.00 7.15
C SER A 372 12.00 15.05 8.26
N SER A 373 12.98 15.95 8.34
CA SER A 373 13.09 16.94 9.39
C SER A 373 13.05 18.28 8.68
N ALA A 374 11.90 18.96 8.72
CA ALA A 374 11.69 20.28 8.12
C ALA A 374 12.52 21.37 8.83
N THR A 375 13.83 21.18 8.84
CA THR A 375 14.82 21.92 9.62
C THR A 375 15.58 22.88 8.73
N SER A 376 16.24 23.85 9.35
CA SER A 376 17.12 24.79 8.67
C SER A 376 18.25 24.08 7.89
N ILE A 377 18.68 22.89 8.34
CA ILE A 377 19.72 22.09 7.70
C ILE A 377 19.20 21.47 6.39
N GLU A 378 18.00 20.90 6.37
CA GLU A 378 17.38 20.38 5.13
C GLU A 378 17.34 21.47 4.04
N ARG A 379 17.03 22.70 4.44
CA ARG A 379 16.97 23.85 3.52
C ARG A 379 18.32 24.24 2.96
N LEU A 380 19.38 24.22 3.78
CA LEU A 380 20.75 24.47 3.32
C LEU A 380 21.24 23.37 2.37
N LEU A 381 20.96 22.11 2.70
CA LEU A 381 21.26 20.97 1.82
C LEU A 381 20.52 21.09 0.48
N LEU A 382 19.24 21.47 0.52
CA LEU A 382 18.45 21.74 -0.68
C LEU A 382 19.10 22.85 -1.52
N PHE A 383 19.48 23.97 -0.90
CA PHE A 383 20.13 25.09 -1.58
C PHE A 383 21.44 24.69 -2.28
N VAL A 384 22.31 23.96 -1.57
CA VAL A 384 23.57 23.45 -2.14
C VAL A 384 23.28 22.50 -3.31
N LEU A 385 22.31 21.60 -3.15
CA LEU A 385 21.93 20.65 -4.19
C LEU A 385 21.39 21.36 -5.44
N GLU A 386 20.54 22.39 -5.27
CA GLU A 386 20.00 23.23 -6.35
C GLU A 386 21.14 23.91 -7.14
N ILE A 387 22.12 24.50 -6.46
CA ILE A 387 23.27 25.14 -7.11
C ILE A 387 24.08 24.13 -7.90
N ILE A 388 24.44 22.98 -7.29
CA ILE A 388 25.23 21.96 -7.97
C ILE A 388 24.47 21.38 -9.18
N SER A 389 23.15 21.20 -9.07
CA SER A 389 22.30 20.79 -10.20
C SER A 389 22.35 21.80 -11.34
N ILE A 390 22.17 23.09 -11.06
CA ILE A 390 22.20 24.17 -12.06
C ILE A 390 23.57 24.20 -12.75
N VAL A 391 24.66 24.21 -11.98
CA VAL A 391 26.03 24.21 -12.51
C VAL A 391 26.27 22.96 -13.35
N GLY A 392 25.85 21.78 -12.89
CA GLY A 392 25.96 20.52 -13.61
C GLY A 392 25.20 20.52 -14.94
N ILE A 393 23.98 21.06 -14.97
CA ILE A 393 23.16 21.17 -16.18
C ILE A 393 23.78 22.20 -17.15
N ILE A 394 24.23 23.36 -16.66
CA ILE A 394 24.91 24.38 -17.50
C ILE A 394 26.19 23.81 -18.12
N TRP A 395 27.01 23.10 -17.31
CA TRP A 395 28.22 22.43 -17.79
C TRP A 395 27.90 21.43 -18.90
N LEU A 396 26.81 20.67 -18.75
CA LEU A 396 26.33 19.71 -19.74
C LEU A 396 25.81 20.37 -21.02
N ILE A 397 25.10 21.49 -20.91
CA ILE A 397 24.62 22.29 -22.05
C ILE A 397 25.78 22.90 -22.84
N ARG A 398 26.77 23.48 -22.15
CA ARG A 398 27.94 24.12 -22.78
C ARG A 398 28.81 23.14 -23.56
N ARG A 399 28.79 21.87 -23.20
CA ARG A 399 29.48 20.81 -23.93
C ARG A 399 28.66 20.44 -25.18
N ASN A 400 28.75 21.25 -26.22
CA ASN A 400 27.91 21.25 -27.43
C ASN A 400 27.77 19.90 -28.16
N LYS A 401 28.63 18.92 -27.86
CA LYS A 401 28.56 17.55 -28.40
C LYS A 401 27.57 16.61 -27.67
N PHE A 402 26.86 17.10 -26.65
CA PHE A 402 25.90 16.26 -25.90
C PHE A 402 24.74 15.78 -26.78
N SER A 403 24.17 16.65 -27.60
CA SER A 403 23.06 16.31 -28.52
C SER A 403 23.52 15.58 -29.78
N GLU A 404 24.77 15.77 -30.21
CA GLU A 404 25.33 15.08 -31.38
C GLU A 404 25.57 13.58 -31.15
N ASN A 405 25.77 13.18 -29.89
CA ASN A 405 25.98 11.78 -29.50
C ASN A 405 24.71 10.93 -29.46
N PHE A 406 23.53 11.51 -29.74
CA PHE A 406 22.29 10.76 -29.90
C PHE A 406 22.08 10.48 -31.39
N TYR A 407 22.19 9.20 -31.76
CA TYR A 407 22.18 8.67 -33.14
C TYR A 407 20.88 8.89 -33.94
N ILE A 408 19.85 9.54 -33.37
CA ILE A 408 18.54 9.73 -34.02
C ILE A 408 18.16 11.22 -33.96
N GLU A 409 18.10 11.90 -35.11
CA GLU A 409 17.85 13.35 -35.23
C GLU A 409 16.54 13.78 -34.57
N GLU A 410 15.46 13.01 -34.71
CA GLU A 410 14.17 13.28 -34.09
C GLU A 410 14.24 13.36 -32.56
N LYS A 411 15.18 12.65 -31.93
CA LYS A 411 15.34 12.63 -30.47
C LYS A 411 16.19 13.79 -29.94
N LYS A 412 16.95 14.48 -30.81
CA LYS A 412 17.82 15.61 -30.41
C LYS A 412 16.99 16.78 -29.89
N VAL A 413 15.87 17.10 -30.54
CA VAL A 413 14.98 18.22 -30.15
C VAL A 413 14.44 18.01 -28.72
N PHE A 414 13.98 16.81 -28.40
CA PHE A 414 13.47 16.47 -27.07
C PHE A 414 14.56 16.56 -25.99
N VAL A 415 15.79 16.14 -26.29
CA VAL A 415 16.92 16.25 -25.35
C VAL A 415 17.30 17.72 -25.11
N VAL A 416 17.29 18.54 -26.16
CA VAL A 416 17.57 19.98 -26.08
C VAL A 416 16.48 20.74 -25.32
N LEU A 417 15.22 20.37 -25.53
CA LEU A 417 14.10 20.95 -24.80
C LEU A 417 14.11 20.50 -23.33
N GLY A 418 14.32 19.21 -23.08
CA GLY A 418 14.36 18.62 -21.73
C GLY A 418 15.44 19.24 -20.84
N ARG A 419 16.65 19.46 -21.35
CA ARG A 419 17.72 20.14 -20.57
C ARG A 419 17.38 21.60 -20.25
N ARG A 420 16.70 22.31 -21.16
CA ARG A 420 16.25 23.69 -20.92
C ARG A 420 15.16 23.73 -19.86
N ILE A 421 14.17 22.85 -19.95
CA ILE A 421 13.12 22.71 -18.94
C ILE A 421 13.72 22.36 -17.58
N ALA A 422 14.62 21.36 -17.50
CA ALA A 422 15.27 20.98 -16.26
C ALA A 422 16.08 22.13 -15.64
N LEU A 423 16.78 22.93 -16.47
CA LEU A 423 17.50 24.12 -16.01
C LEU A 423 16.53 25.16 -15.45
N THR A 424 15.49 25.52 -16.21
CA THR A 424 14.49 26.50 -15.80
C THR A 424 13.80 26.10 -14.51
N LEU A 425 13.36 24.83 -14.39
CA LEU A 425 12.74 24.33 -13.16
C LEU A 425 13.72 24.33 -11.97
N SER A 426 14.99 24.01 -12.18
CA SER A 426 16.02 24.08 -11.13
C SER A 426 16.29 25.52 -10.69
N ILE A 427 16.28 26.48 -11.61
CA ILE A 427 16.42 27.91 -11.28
C ILE A 427 15.21 28.41 -10.50
N ILE A 428 13.99 28.09 -10.95
CA ILE A 428 12.75 28.46 -10.25
C ILE A 428 12.75 27.82 -8.85
N SER A 429 13.20 26.58 -8.73
CA SER A 429 13.36 25.86 -7.46
C SER A 429 14.29 26.61 -6.50
N LEU A 430 15.48 27.00 -6.96
CA LEU A 430 16.43 27.81 -6.19
C LEU A 430 15.83 29.15 -5.73
N VAL A 431 15.20 29.87 -6.65
CA VAL A 431 14.56 31.17 -6.34
C VAL A 431 13.44 30.97 -5.31
N ALA A 432 12.57 29.98 -5.50
CA ALA A 432 11.51 29.62 -4.57
C ALA A 432 12.08 29.33 -3.17
N ASN A 433 13.14 28.52 -3.09
CA ASN A 433 13.81 28.21 -1.83
C ASN A 433 14.37 29.47 -1.14
N ILE A 434 15.05 30.35 -1.88
CA ILE A 434 15.58 31.63 -1.35
C ILE A 434 14.48 32.49 -0.73
N PHE A 435 13.34 32.64 -1.42
CA PHE A 435 12.21 33.46 -0.98
C PHE A 435 11.29 32.80 0.07
N GLY A 436 11.56 31.56 0.45
CA GLY A 436 10.81 30.85 1.49
C GLY A 436 9.61 30.06 0.98
N PHE A 437 9.50 29.83 -0.33
CA PHE A 437 8.62 28.86 -0.97
C PHE A 437 9.30 27.49 -1.05
N VAL A 438 9.75 26.99 0.11
CA VAL A 438 10.57 25.77 0.23
C VAL A 438 9.83 24.54 -0.30
N LYS A 439 8.51 24.43 -0.07
CA LYS A 439 7.71 23.31 -0.60
C LYS A 439 7.72 23.28 -2.13
N LEU A 440 7.59 24.43 -2.78
CA LEU A 440 7.71 24.55 -4.24
C LEU A 440 9.12 24.17 -4.71
N GLY A 441 10.16 24.68 -4.04
CA GLY A 441 11.56 24.33 -4.32
C GLY A 441 11.80 22.82 -4.29
N ILE A 442 11.36 22.14 -3.23
CA ILE A 442 11.47 20.70 -3.06
C ILE A 442 10.73 19.95 -4.17
N VAL A 443 9.48 20.32 -4.48
CA VAL A 443 8.67 19.64 -5.51
C VAL A 443 9.31 19.78 -6.89
N LEU A 444 9.81 20.97 -7.24
CA LEU A 444 10.45 21.22 -8.53
C LEU A 444 11.75 20.43 -8.68
N LEU A 445 12.65 20.50 -7.69
CA LEU A 445 13.93 19.81 -7.76
C LEU A 445 13.75 18.29 -7.76
N ASN A 446 12.93 17.75 -6.84
CA ASN A 446 12.63 16.32 -6.80
C ASN A 446 11.96 15.89 -8.10
N GLY A 447 11.05 16.70 -8.66
CA GLY A 447 10.41 16.47 -9.94
C GLY A 447 11.41 16.28 -11.08
N VAL A 448 12.41 17.17 -11.17
CA VAL A 448 13.50 17.06 -12.16
C VAL A 448 14.29 15.76 -11.98
N TYR A 449 14.70 15.42 -10.75
CA TYR A 449 15.45 14.17 -10.49
C TYR A 449 14.64 12.92 -10.83
N GLU A 450 13.38 12.86 -10.43
CA GLU A 450 12.49 11.73 -10.67
C GLU A 450 12.23 11.52 -12.17
N ILE A 451 12.01 12.61 -12.93
CA ILE A 451 11.81 12.51 -14.38
C ILE A 451 13.08 12.07 -15.10
N ILE A 452 14.25 12.61 -14.72
CA ILE A 452 15.51 12.18 -15.32
C ILE A 452 15.75 10.69 -15.03
N PHE A 453 15.61 10.27 -13.76
CA PHE A 453 15.74 8.86 -13.37
C PHE A 453 14.76 7.95 -14.13
N ALA A 454 13.48 8.32 -14.17
CA ALA A 454 12.44 7.59 -14.88
C ALA A 454 12.74 7.48 -16.38
N THR A 455 13.25 8.54 -16.99
CA THR A 455 13.64 8.56 -18.41
C THR A 455 14.76 7.55 -18.67
N PHE A 456 15.85 7.61 -17.91
CA PHE A 456 16.97 6.68 -18.10
C PHE A 456 16.57 5.23 -17.82
N ILE A 457 15.89 4.97 -16.71
CA ILE A 457 15.53 3.60 -16.33
C ILE A 457 14.55 2.95 -17.31
N LEU A 458 13.58 3.71 -17.84
CA LEU A 458 12.64 3.20 -18.84
C LEU A 458 13.30 3.00 -20.20
N ILE A 459 14.19 3.91 -20.65
CA ILE A 459 14.95 3.71 -21.89
C ILE A 459 15.78 2.42 -21.80
N VAL A 460 16.53 2.24 -20.71
CA VAL A 460 17.34 1.03 -20.52
C VAL A 460 16.45 -0.20 -20.37
N GLY A 461 15.32 -0.10 -19.66
CA GLY A 461 14.33 -1.17 -19.54
C GLY A 461 13.78 -1.64 -20.90
N VAL A 462 13.41 -0.70 -21.78
CA VAL A 462 12.96 -1.00 -23.15
C VAL A 462 14.04 -1.73 -23.95
N ILE A 463 15.31 -1.30 -23.83
CA ILE A 463 16.44 -1.96 -24.50
C ILE A 463 16.62 -3.40 -23.99
N ILE A 464 16.54 -3.62 -22.67
CA ILE A 464 16.64 -4.97 -22.09
C ILE A 464 15.49 -5.85 -22.57
N ILE A 465 14.24 -5.37 -22.52
CA ILE A 465 13.08 -6.15 -22.96
C ILE A 465 13.20 -6.51 -24.43
N ARG A 466 13.62 -5.57 -25.29
CA ARG A 466 13.88 -5.83 -26.70
C ARG A 466 14.93 -6.92 -26.89
N ALA A 467 16.03 -6.88 -26.13
CA ALA A 467 17.07 -7.89 -26.17
C ALA A 467 16.55 -9.28 -25.78
N ILE A 468 15.77 -9.35 -24.69
CA ILE A 468 15.15 -10.60 -24.21
C ILE A 468 14.21 -11.17 -25.28
N VAL A 469 13.33 -10.35 -25.87
CA VAL A 469 12.37 -10.78 -26.90
C VAL A 469 13.10 -11.31 -28.12
N LEU A 470 14.13 -10.60 -28.60
CA LEU A 470 14.91 -11.00 -29.76
C LEU A 470 15.55 -12.37 -29.54
N VAL A 471 16.25 -12.57 -28.43
CA VAL A 471 16.94 -13.83 -28.16
C VAL A 471 15.95 -14.95 -27.84
N PHE A 472 14.85 -14.65 -27.15
CA PHE A 472 13.81 -15.64 -26.85
C PHE A 472 13.19 -16.23 -28.13
N LEU A 473 12.85 -15.39 -29.12
CA LEU A 473 12.27 -15.84 -30.39
C LEU A 473 13.21 -16.76 -31.20
N MET A 474 14.52 -16.69 -30.95
CA MET A 474 15.54 -17.52 -31.59
C MET A 474 15.81 -18.84 -30.84
N THR A 475 15.14 -19.09 -29.71
CA THR A 475 15.33 -20.34 -28.94
C THR A 475 14.57 -21.52 -29.57
N LYS A 476 15.09 -22.74 -29.36
CA LYS A 476 14.42 -23.98 -29.79
C LYS A 476 13.00 -24.12 -29.22
N PHE A 477 12.75 -23.56 -28.03
CA PHE A 477 11.42 -23.57 -27.40
C PHE A 477 10.44 -22.66 -28.15
N ALA A 478 10.82 -21.41 -28.42
CA ALA A 478 9.96 -20.47 -29.15
C ALA A 478 9.69 -20.94 -30.58
N LEU A 479 10.69 -21.54 -31.23
CA LEU A 479 10.55 -22.13 -32.57
C LEU A 479 9.63 -23.36 -32.61
N LYS A 480 9.15 -23.92 -31.48
CA LYS A 480 8.10 -24.96 -31.52
C LYS A 480 6.74 -24.40 -31.97
N PHE A 481 6.52 -23.10 -31.82
CA PHE A 481 5.27 -22.45 -32.18
C PHE A 481 5.29 -21.98 -33.63
N ARG A 482 4.34 -22.45 -34.45
CA ARG A 482 4.22 -22.08 -35.88
C ARG A 482 4.14 -20.57 -36.06
N VAL A 483 3.43 -19.86 -35.19
CA VAL A 483 3.30 -18.39 -35.23
C VAL A 483 4.67 -17.71 -35.12
N VAL A 484 5.60 -18.24 -34.32
CA VAL A 484 6.96 -17.70 -34.19
C VAL A 484 7.80 -18.01 -35.44
N GLN A 485 7.67 -19.21 -36.02
CA GLN A 485 8.41 -19.58 -37.23
C GLN A 485 8.05 -18.70 -38.44
N TYR A 486 6.76 -18.41 -38.63
CA TYR A 486 6.27 -17.68 -39.81
C TYR A 486 6.10 -16.17 -39.61
N GLN A 487 5.97 -15.69 -38.36
CA GLN A 487 5.67 -14.28 -38.06
C GLN A 487 6.61 -13.64 -37.03
N SER A 488 7.82 -14.17 -36.83
CA SER A 488 8.81 -13.65 -35.87
C SER A 488 9.03 -12.13 -35.94
N GLU A 489 9.17 -11.57 -37.14
CA GLU A 489 9.34 -10.12 -37.33
C GLU A 489 8.10 -9.31 -36.94
N LYS A 490 6.89 -9.81 -37.24
CA LYS A 490 5.64 -9.16 -36.83
C LYS A 490 5.47 -9.18 -35.31
N ILE A 491 5.83 -10.29 -34.65
CA ILE A 491 5.81 -10.41 -33.18
C ILE A 491 6.79 -9.40 -32.56
N LYS A 492 8.03 -9.35 -33.07
CA LYS A 492 9.07 -8.43 -32.61
C LYS A 492 8.61 -6.97 -32.72
N HIS A 493 8.08 -6.57 -33.88
CA HIS A 493 7.58 -5.21 -34.07
C HIS A 493 6.39 -4.87 -33.16
N THR A 494 5.45 -5.80 -32.99
CA THR A 494 4.26 -5.62 -32.15
C THR A 494 4.66 -5.48 -30.67
N ILE A 495 5.51 -6.38 -30.17
CA ILE A 495 5.99 -6.32 -28.78
C ILE A 495 6.80 -5.04 -28.56
N GLU A 496 7.68 -4.66 -29.49
CA GLU A 496 8.44 -3.41 -29.39
C GLU A 496 7.50 -2.20 -29.30
N LYS A 497 6.46 -2.14 -30.15
CA LYS A 497 5.46 -1.06 -30.11
C LYS A 497 4.70 -1.03 -28.79
N ILE A 498 4.22 -2.17 -28.29
CA ILE A 498 3.50 -2.28 -27.01
C ILE A 498 4.41 -1.81 -25.86
N VAL A 499 5.64 -2.31 -25.80
CA VAL A 499 6.60 -1.97 -24.74
C VAL A 499 6.94 -0.48 -24.76
N GLN A 500 7.09 0.13 -25.95
CA GLN A 500 7.31 1.57 -26.06
C GLN A 500 6.08 2.40 -25.62
N ILE A 501 4.87 1.97 -25.97
CA ILE A 501 3.64 2.64 -25.52
C ILE A 501 3.51 2.55 -24.00
N LEU A 502 3.69 1.37 -23.42
CA LEU A 502 3.67 1.18 -21.98
C LEU A 502 4.72 2.03 -21.28
N ALA A 503 5.95 2.07 -21.79
CA ALA A 503 7.01 2.92 -21.24
C ALA A 503 6.63 4.41 -21.27
N LYS A 504 6.01 4.90 -22.35
CA LYS A 504 5.51 6.29 -22.44
C LYS A 504 4.39 6.56 -21.42
N VAL A 505 3.42 5.67 -21.29
CA VAL A 505 2.32 5.81 -20.31
C VAL A 505 2.87 5.83 -18.89
N ILE A 506 3.75 4.88 -18.54
CA ILE A 506 4.41 4.83 -17.24
C ILE A 506 5.20 6.12 -16.99
N TRP A 507 5.95 6.60 -17.99
CA TRP A 507 6.71 7.85 -17.89
C TRP A 507 5.81 9.05 -17.62
N ILE A 508 4.67 9.18 -18.31
CA ILE A 508 3.70 10.26 -18.08
C ILE A 508 3.14 10.19 -16.65
N VAL A 509 2.72 9.02 -16.20
CA VAL A 509 2.20 8.84 -14.82
C VAL A 509 3.25 9.22 -13.79
N VAL A 510 4.50 8.79 -13.98
CA VAL A 510 5.61 9.14 -13.09
C VAL A 510 5.89 10.65 -13.14
N ALA A 511 5.89 11.29 -14.30
CA ALA A 511 6.10 12.73 -14.44
C ALA A 511 5.01 13.54 -13.74
N LEU A 512 3.73 13.16 -13.90
CA LEU A 512 2.61 13.79 -13.20
C LEU A 512 2.70 13.58 -11.68
N GLY A 513 3.11 12.39 -11.24
CA GLY A 513 3.33 12.07 -9.84
C GLY A 513 4.49 12.87 -9.24
N ALA A 514 5.58 13.05 -9.99
CA ALA A 514 6.79 13.73 -9.57
C ALA A 514 6.54 15.21 -9.22
N PHE A 515 5.60 15.87 -9.91
CA PHE A 515 5.18 17.24 -9.61
C PHE A 515 3.91 17.34 -8.74
N ASN A 516 3.44 16.23 -8.16
CA ASN A 516 2.21 16.15 -7.36
C ASN A 516 0.92 16.61 -8.09
N ILE A 517 0.92 16.61 -9.42
CA ILE A 517 -0.24 17.01 -10.26
C ILE A 517 -1.07 15.82 -10.74
N TYR A 518 -0.65 14.59 -10.45
CA TYR A 518 -1.37 13.37 -10.87
C TYR A 518 -2.85 13.35 -10.46
N VAL A 519 -3.16 13.62 -9.18
CA VAL A 519 -4.54 13.59 -8.68
C VAL A 519 -5.40 14.69 -9.34
N PRO A 520 -5.00 15.98 -9.36
CA PRO A 520 -5.74 17.01 -10.08
C PRO A 520 -6.02 16.67 -11.56
N VAL A 521 -5.01 16.14 -12.26
CA VAL A 521 -5.15 15.77 -13.68
C VAL A 521 -6.08 14.56 -13.84
N LYS A 522 -5.98 13.56 -12.96
CA LYS A 522 -6.86 12.40 -12.94
C LYS A 522 -8.31 12.83 -12.69
N ASP A 523 -8.55 13.66 -11.69
CA ASP A 523 -9.90 14.11 -11.32
C ASP A 523 -10.50 14.97 -12.44
N TRP A 524 -9.69 15.83 -13.08
CA TRP A 524 -10.11 16.59 -14.25
C TRP A 524 -10.43 15.67 -15.44
N LEU A 525 -9.61 14.66 -15.73
CA LEU A 525 -9.88 13.69 -16.79
C LEU A 525 -11.16 12.89 -16.52
N ILE A 526 -11.34 12.40 -15.29
CA ILE A 526 -12.58 11.70 -14.90
C ILE A 526 -13.75 12.64 -15.13
N LYS A 527 -13.68 13.87 -14.63
CA LYS A 527 -14.74 14.86 -14.80
C LYS A 527 -15.06 15.10 -16.28
N VAL A 528 -14.06 15.30 -17.15
CA VAL A 528 -14.28 15.50 -18.59
C VAL A 528 -14.87 14.27 -19.27
N LEU A 529 -14.49 13.06 -18.83
CA LEU A 529 -15.01 11.81 -19.39
C LEU A 529 -16.43 11.51 -18.91
N THR A 530 -16.78 11.89 -17.68
CA THR A 530 -18.09 11.65 -17.06
C THR A 530 -19.06 12.81 -17.19
N ASP A 531 -18.59 14.01 -17.54
CA ASP A 531 -19.46 15.17 -17.80
C ASP A 531 -20.32 14.83 -19.02
N GLU A 532 -21.62 14.74 -18.81
CA GLU A 532 -22.61 14.54 -19.86
C GLU A 532 -22.64 15.77 -20.77
N ILE A 533 -22.23 15.61 -22.03
CA ILE A 533 -22.41 16.65 -23.03
C ILE A 533 -23.85 16.52 -23.54
N GLY A 534 -24.76 17.25 -22.89
CA GLY A 534 -26.16 17.34 -23.29
C GLY A 534 -26.36 18.31 -24.45
N PHE A 535 -26.89 17.82 -25.59
CA PHE A 535 -27.45 18.67 -26.65
C PHE A 535 -28.96 18.38 -26.74
N GLY A 536 -29.79 19.21 -26.13
CA GLY A 536 -31.23 18.95 -26.02
C GLY A 536 -31.56 17.78 -25.08
N ASN A 537 -32.44 16.86 -25.49
CA ASN A 537 -32.85 15.70 -24.69
C ASN A 537 -31.89 14.49 -24.76
N PHE A 538 -30.75 14.63 -25.43
CA PHE A 538 -29.74 13.58 -25.50
C PHE A 538 -28.55 13.97 -24.65
N SER A 539 -28.30 13.21 -23.58
CA SER A 539 -27.02 13.22 -22.87
C SER A 539 -26.19 12.02 -23.31
N THR A 540 -24.94 12.29 -23.66
CA THR A 540 -23.91 11.27 -23.90
C THR A 540 -22.66 11.70 -23.15
N SER A 541 -22.04 10.77 -22.43
CA SER A 541 -20.71 10.99 -21.86
C SER A 541 -19.65 10.43 -22.79
N LEU A 542 -18.42 10.97 -22.75
CA LEU A 542 -17.29 10.37 -23.47
C LEU A 542 -16.94 8.97 -22.95
N ALA A 543 -17.41 8.60 -21.75
CA ALA A 543 -17.23 7.28 -21.18
C ALA A 543 -18.17 6.20 -21.78
N ASP A 544 -19.25 6.61 -22.45
CA ASP A 544 -20.23 5.71 -23.08
C ASP A 544 -19.84 5.27 -24.51
N ILE A 545 -18.78 5.87 -25.06
CA ILE A 545 -18.22 5.61 -26.41
C ILE A 545 -16.92 4.82 -26.28
#